data_AF-A0A838D5F1-F1
#
_entry.id   AF-A0A838D5F1-F1
#
_cell.length_a   1.000
_cell.length_b   1.000
_cell.length_c   1.000
_cell.angle_alpha   90.00
_cell.angle_beta   90.00
_cell.angle_gamma   90.00
#
_symmetry.space_group_name_H-M   'P 1'
#
loop_
_entity.id
_entity.type
_entity.pdbx_description
1 polymer ?
#
loop_
_entity_poly.entity_id
_entity_poly.type
_entity_poly.pdbx_seq_one_letter_code
_entity_poly.pdbx_strand_id
1 'polypeptide(L)' 'ILLKAEVVGVDGRRVQFKVSTEDNLEQIGEGKHERFIINIPKFKEKFDLKVKKLDEYQKG' A
#
# COMPACT_ATOMS: atom_id res chain seq x y z
N ILE A 1 -3.98 21.14 8.94
CA ILE A 1 -3.89 20.14 7.86
C ILE A 1 -4.74 18.94 8.24
N LEU A 2 -5.71 18.59 7.41
CA LEU A 2 -6.62 17.46 7.54
C LEU A 2 -6.34 16.47 6.41
N LEU A 3 -6.23 15.19 6.76
CA LEU A 3 -6.02 14.08 5.81
C LEU A 3 -7.27 13.21 5.77
N LYS A 4 -7.76 12.91 4.57
CA LYS A 4 -8.93 12.06 4.35
C LYS A 4 -8.57 10.90 3.44
N ALA A 5 -9.15 9.74 3.72
CA ALA A 5 -9.08 8.55 2.87
C ALA A 5 -10.47 7.92 2.79
N GLU A 6 -11.07 7.97 1.60
CA GLU A 6 -12.39 7.43 1.31
C GLU A 6 -12.24 6.12 0.56
N VAL A 7 -12.92 5.06 1.00
CA VAL A 7 -13.01 3.80 0.23
C VAL A 7 -13.95 4.02 -0.94
N VAL A 8 -13.42 3.96 -2.16
CA VAL A 8 -14.18 4.19 -3.40
C VAL A 8 -14.48 2.91 -4.17
N GLY A 9 -13.92 1.78 -3.76
CA GLY A 9 -14.19 0.49 -4.40
C GLY A 9 -13.50 -0.69 -3.71
N VAL A 10 -14.12 -1.87 -3.83
CA VAL A 10 -13.55 -3.14 -3.37
C VAL A 10 -13.73 -4.17 -4.49
N ASP A 11 -12.61 -4.78 -4.90
CA ASP A 11 -12.57 -5.87 -5.88
C ASP A 11 -11.80 -7.05 -5.28
N GLY A 12 -12.55 -8.05 -4.80
CA GLY A 12 -12.00 -9.18 -4.06
C GLY A 12 -11.23 -8.73 -2.82
N ARG A 13 -9.88 -8.79 -2.88
CA ARG A 13 -8.98 -8.34 -1.81
C ARG A 13 -8.33 -6.98 -2.07
N ARG A 14 -8.59 -6.36 -3.23
CA ARG A 14 -8.12 -5.02 -3.58
C ARG A 14 -9.12 -3.99 -3.06
N VAL A 15 -8.64 -3.01 -2.31
CA VAL A 15 -9.41 -1.87 -1.81
C VAL A 15 -8.82 -0.61 -2.42
N GLN A 16 -9.66 0.19 -3.08
CA GLN A 16 -9.28 1.44 -3.72
C GLN A 16 -9.73 2.61 -2.86
N PHE A 17 -8.84 3.58 -2.68
CA PHE A 17 -9.05 4.77 -1.88
C PHE A 17 -8.87 6.03 -2.73
N LYS A 18 -9.76 7.00 -2.55
CA LYS A 18 -9.49 8.39 -2.89
C LYS A 18 -8.93 9.06 -1.64
N VAL A 19 -7.79 9.73 -1.76
CA VAL A 19 -7.17 10.47 -0.66
C VAL A 19 -7.15 11.96 -0.97
N SER A 20 -7.36 12.79 0.04
CA SER A 20 -7.24 14.24 -0.08
C SER A 20 -6.62 14.85 1.18
N THR A 21 -6.00 16.02 0.97
CA THR A 21 -5.37 16.82 2.02
C THR A 21 -5.84 18.26 1.89
N GLU A 22 -6.32 18.82 2.98
CA GLU A 22 -6.78 20.21 3.07
C GLU A 22 -6.04 20.92 4.21
N ASP A 23 -5.67 22.18 4.02
CA ASP A 23 -5.31 23.07 5.13
C ASP A 23 -6.51 23.96 5.51
N ASN A 24 -6.28 25.08 6.20
CA ASN A 24 -7.37 25.95 6.63
C ASN A 24 -7.90 26.88 5.51
N LEU A 25 -7.22 26.90 4.37
CA LEU A 25 -7.50 27.78 3.25
C LEU A 25 -8.04 26.97 2.06
N GLU A 26 -7.37 25.88 1.70
CA GLU A 26 -7.67 25.14 0.47
C GLU A 26 -7.23 23.67 0.49
N GLN A 27 -7.63 22.96 -0.56
CA GLN A 27 -7.14 21.61 -0.83
C GLN A 27 -5.70 21.69 -1.37
N ILE A 28 -4.76 21.10 -0.65
CA ILE A 28 -3.32 21.13 -0.99
C ILE A 28 -2.82 19.80 -1.55
N GLY A 29 -3.67 18.78 -1.65
CA GLY A 29 -3.30 17.52 -2.28
C GLY A 29 -4.47 16.56 -2.50
N GLU A 30 -4.33 15.72 -3.52
CA GLU A 30 -5.23 14.61 -3.79
C GLU A 30 -4.48 13.43 -4.42
N GLY A 31 -5.07 12.24 -4.34
CA GLY A 31 -4.51 11.06 -4.96
C GLY A 31 -5.45 9.85 -4.94
N LYS A 32 -4.99 8.80 -5.59
CA LYS A 32 -5.58 7.46 -5.52
C LYS A 32 -4.58 6.54 -4.85
N HIS A 33 -5.06 5.70 -3.93
CA HIS A 33 -4.24 4.71 -3.25
C HIS A 33 -4.93 3.35 -3.29
N GLU A 34 -4.18 2.29 -3.49
CA GLU A 34 -4.73 0.93 -3.50
C GLU A 34 -4.06 0.08 -2.42
N ARG A 35 -4.85 -0.74 -1.74
CA ARG A 35 -4.34 -1.73 -0.78
C ARG A 35 -4.84 -3.11 -1.11
N PHE A 36 -4.02 -4.12 -0.82
CA PHE A 36 -4.43 -5.51 -0.85
C PHE A 36 -4.53 -6.07 0.57
N ILE A 37 -5.62 -6.77 0.86
CA ILE A 37 -5.75 -7.58 2.08
C ILE A 37 -4.91 -8.85 1.90
N ILE A 38 -3.98 -9.07 2.83
CA ILE A 38 -3.01 -10.17 2.76
C ILE A 38 -3.10 -11.07 3.99
N ASN A 39 -2.68 -12.33 3.83
CA ASN A 39 -2.35 -13.20 4.95
C ASN A 39 -0.90 -12.93 5.37
N ILE A 40 -0.71 -12.40 6.58
CA ILE A 40 0.60 -11.94 7.08
C ILE A 40 1.63 -13.08 7.13
N PRO A 41 1.37 -14.26 7.73
CA PRO A 41 2.32 -15.36 7.75
C PRO A 41 2.78 -15.80 6.35
N LYS A 42 1.85 -16.02 5.42
CA LYS A 42 2.16 -16.45 4.04
C LYS A 42 2.96 -15.38 3.27
N PHE A 43 2.67 -14.10 3.51
CA PHE A 43 3.42 -13.02 2.90
C PHE A 43 4.86 -12.97 3.43
N LYS A 44 5.03 -13.09 4.75
CA LYS A 44 6.35 -13.09 5.40
C LYS A 44 7.24 -14.22 4.90
N GLU A 45 6.71 -15.45 4.82
CA GLU A 45 7.46 -16.60 4.31
C GLU A 45 7.98 -16.35 2.88
N LYS A 46 7.11 -15.86 1.97
CA LYS A 46 7.51 -15.51 0.60
C LYS A 46 8.55 -14.38 0.55
N PHE A 47 8.41 -13.38 1.42
CA PHE A 47 9.36 -12.28 1.51
C PHE A 47 10.74 -12.78 1.96
N ASP A 48 10.80 -13.59 3.01
CA ASP A 48 12.05 -14.13 3.54
C ASP A 48 12.75 -15.04 2.50
N LEU A 49 11.99 -15.83 1.72
CA LEU A 49 12.53 -16.59 0.58
C LEU A 49 13.08 -15.68 -0.53
N LYS A 50 12.42 -14.55 -0.82
CA LYS A 50 12.92 -13.58 -1.81
C LYS A 50 14.23 -12.93 -1.34
N VAL A 51 14.33 -12.58 -0.06
CA VAL A 51 15.55 -12.02 0.54
C VAL A 51 16.72 -13.00 0.38
N LYS A 52 16.52 -14.28 0.75
CA LYS A 52 17.57 -15.31 0.59
C LYS A 52 18.07 -15.42 -0.85
N LYS A 53 17.15 -15.44 -1.83
CA LYS A 53 17.51 -15.48 -3.26
C LYS A 53 18.31 -14.27 -3.72
N LEU A 54 17.99 -13.09 -3.20
CA LEU A 54 18.75 -11.86 -3.51
C LEU A 54 20.16 -11.92 -2.92
N ASP A 55 20.30 -12.39 -1.68
CA ASP A 55 21.60 -12.55 -1.02
C ASP A 55 22.48 -13.56 -1.78
N GLU A 56 21.89 -14.66 -2.28
CA GLU A 56 22.59 -15.65 -3.10
C GLU A 56 23.04 -15.06 -4.45
N TYR A 57 22.17 -14.28 -5.12
CA TYR A 57 22.50 -13.61 -6.38
C TYR A 57 23.64 -12.59 -6.23
N GLN A 58 23.72 -11.88 -5.11
CA GLN A 58 24.73 -10.86 -4.87
C GLN A 58 26.12 -11.42 -4.48
N LYS A 59 26.20 -12.70 -4.09
CA LYS A 59 27.45 -13.38 -3.69
C LYS A 59 28.20 -14.03 -4.86
N GLY A 60 27.55 -14.18 -6.02
CA GLY A 60 28.15 -14.64 -7.27
C GLY A 60 28.53 -13.48 -8.17
#